data_AF-A0A7K3G3L9-F1
#
_entry.id   AF-A0A7K3G3L9-F1
#
_cell.length_a   1.000
_cell.length_b   1.000
_cell.length_c   1.000
_cell.angle_alpha   90.00
_cell.angle_beta   90.00
_cell.angle_gamma   90.00
#
_symmetry.space_group_name_H-M   'P 1'
#
loop_
_entity.id
_entity.type
_entity.pdbx_description
1 polymer ?
#
loop_
_entity_poly.entity_id
_entity_poly.type
_entity_poly.pdbx_seq_one_letter_code
_entity_poly.pdbx_strand_id
1 'polypeptide(L)'
;MFEIRVICDPDDTDRVIDTLGSVFTTWSAHRETTPDGSRTRVHLSVEHRPAPQEWPAPEQAYATAPSIISEIGWVARTAAERPFGTEMSREFWLRKAALLDRIALGDNVAPPVSDATTDADRAARRLMDADDAAVICDPRHYVRQQYAHWATESTS
;
A
#
# COMPACT_ATOMS: atom_id res chain seq x y z
N MET A 1 22.88 3.90 8.64
CA MET A 1 23.50 2.57 8.81
C MET A 1 23.14 1.93 10.15
N PHE A 2 22.72 0.66 10.14
CA PHE A 2 22.53 -0.18 11.33
C PHE A 2 22.93 -1.64 11.03
N GLU A 3 23.10 -2.46 12.06
CA GLU A 3 23.48 -3.87 11.92
C GLU A 3 22.30 -4.79 12.21
N ILE A 4 22.09 -5.80 11.34
CA ILE A 4 21.17 -6.91 11.59
C ILE A 4 21.99 -8.16 11.89
N ARG A 5 21.63 -8.88 12.96
CA ARG A 5 22.24 -10.16 13.35
C ARG A 5 21.17 -11.24 13.37
N VAL A 6 21.34 -12.25 12.52
CA VAL A 6 20.43 -13.40 12.44
C VAL A 6 21.20 -14.67 12.76
N ILE A 7 20.60 -15.57 13.52
CA ILE A 7 21.11 -16.94 13.68
C ILE A 7 20.09 -17.83 12.98
N CYS A 8 20.52 -18.50 11.92
CA CYS A 8 19.68 -19.37 11.10
C CYS A 8 20.34 -20.74 10.91
N ASP A 9 19.57 -21.67 10.36
CA ASP A 9 20.12 -22.92 9.86
C ASP A 9 21.12 -22.61 8.72
N PRO A 10 22.23 -23.35 8.59
CA PRO A 10 23.17 -23.17 7.49
C PRO A 10 22.51 -23.19 6.11
N ASP A 11 21.51 -24.05 5.90
CA ASP A 11 20.81 -24.22 4.62
C ASP A 11 19.91 -23.01 4.28
N ASP A 12 19.49 -22.23 5.27
CA ASP A 12 18.67 -21.02 5.10
C ASP A 12 19.49 -19.74 4.88
N THR A 13 20.82 -19.83 4.97
CA THR A 13 21.71 -18.65 4.99
C THR A 13 21.53 -17.74 3.77
N ASP A 14 21.55 -18.31 2.56
CA ASP A 14 21.45 -17.53 1.33
C ASP A 14 20.06 -16.91 1.18
N ARG A 15 18.99 -17.66 1.54
CA ARG A 15 17.62 -17.16 1.53
C ARG A 15 17.42 -15.98 2.49
N VAL A 16 18.01 -16.04 3.69
CA VAL A 16 17.96 -14.95 4.67
C VAL A 16 18.66 -13.70 4.12
N ILE A 17 19.84 -13.87 3.53
CA ILE A 17 20.61 -12.76 2.93
C ILE A 17 19.82 -12.12 1.79
N ASP A 18 19.29 -12.92 0.86
CA ASP A 18 18.54 -12.42 -0.30
C ASP A 18 17.25 -11.69 0.13
N THR A 19 16.53 -12.26 1.10
CA THR A 19 15.30 -11.65 1.62
C THR A 19 15.61 -10.30 2.26
N LEU A 20 16.66 -10.21 3.09
CA LEU A 20 17.04 -8.96 3.73
C LEU A 20 17.60 -7.94 2.72
N GLY A 21 18.34 -8.40 1.71
CA GLY A 21 18.81 -7.57 0.59
C GLY A 21 17.69 -7.02 -0.30
N SER A 22 16.52 -7.65 -0.32
CA SER A 22 15.34 -7.11 -1.01
C SER A 22 14.72 -5.91 -0.26
N VAL A 23 14.82 -5.90 1.07
CA VAL A 23 14.22 -4.87 1.95
C VAL A 23 15.18 -3.71 2.20
N PHE A 24 16.46 -4.01 2.40
CA PHE A 24 17.48 -3.04 2.79
C PHE A 24 18.59 -2.91 1.75
N THR A 25 19.20 -1.73 1.68
CA THR A 25 20.48 -1.58 0.97
C THR A 25 21.55 -2.29 1.79
N THR A 26 22.01 -3.45 1.33
CA THR A 26 23.01 -4.25 2.03
C THR A 26 24.40 -3.93 1.48
N TRP A 27 25.31 -3.52 2.36
CA TRP A 27 26.70 -3.20 1.96
C TRP A 27 27.65 -4.37 2.15
N SER A 28 27.46 -5.15 3.22
CA SER A 28 28.26 -6.33 3.49
C SER A 28 27.47 -7.36 4.29
N ALA A 29 27.72 -8.63 3.99
CA ALA A 29 27.21 -9.79 4.70
C ALA A 29 28.38 -10.65 5.15
N HIS A 30 28.55 -10.84 6.46
CA HIS A 30 29.54 -11.76 7.03
C HIS A 30 28.84 -12.97 7.64
N ARG A 31 29.44 -14.15 7.45
CA ARG A 31 28.91 -15.43 7.91
C ARG A 31 29.89 -16.01 8.90
N GLU A 32 29.39 -16.35 10.09
CA GLU A 32 30.16 -17.03 11.12
C GLU A 32 29.40 -18.26 11.57
N THR A 33 30.04 -19.43 11.57
CA THR A 33 29.45 -20.63 12.17
C THR A 33 29.46 -20.47 13.69
N THR A 34 28.37 -20.85 14.35
CA THR A 34 28.34 -20.87 15.82
C THR A 34 29.35 -21.88 16.37
N PRO A 35 29.83 -21.70 17.62
CA PRO A 35 30.81 -22.61 18.22
C PRO A 35 30.39 -24.09 18.26
N ASP A 36 29.07 -24.36 18.24
CA ASP A 36 28.50 -25.70 18.21
C ASP A 36 28.37 -26.31 16.79
N GLY A 37 28.75 -25.58 15.75
CA GLY A 37 28.71 -26.03 14.35
C GLY A 37 27.31 -26.18 13.76
N SER A 38 26.26 -25.98 14.55
CA SER A 38 24.88 -26.35 14.18
C SER A 38 24.11 -25.22 13.51
N ARG A 39 24.58 -23.98 13.64
CA ARG A 39 23.90 -22.79 13.13
C ARG A 39 24.89 -21.83 12.50
N THR A 40 24.39 -21.00 11.60
CA THR A 40 25.15 -19.90 11.01
C THR A 40 24.62 -18.58 11.55
N ARG A 41 25.53 -17.75 12.04
CA ARG A 41 25.27 -16.36 12.37
C ARG A 41 25.61 -15.49 11.16
N VAL A 42 24.64 -14.70 10.73
CA VAL A 42 24.78 -13.74 9.63
C VAL A 42 24.79 -12.33 10.22
N HIS A 43 25.85 -11.59 9.92
CA HIS A 43 26.01 -10.18 10.23
C HIS A 43 25.83 -9.36 8.96
N LEU A 44 24.82 -8.50 8.93
CA LEU A 44 24.51 -7.65 7.79
C LEU A 44 24.66 -6.18 8.19
N SER A 45 25.56 -5.48 7.49
CA SER A 45 25.63 -4.02 7.54
C SER A 45 24.66 -3.46 6.52
N VAL A 46 23.62 -2.80 7.00
CA VAL A 46 22.52 -2.35 6.16
C VAL A 46 22.24 -0.86 6.34
N GLU A 47 21.69 -0.28 5.28
CA GLU A 47 21.02 1.00 5.34
C GLU A 47 19.55 0.83 5.02
N HIS A 48 18.76 1.73 5.62
CA HIS A 48 17.37 1.87 5.23
C HIS A 48 17.34 2.21 3.74
N ARG A 49 16.74 1.33 2.94
CA ARG A 49 16.42 1.67 1.55
C ARG A 49 15.43 2.83 1.62
N PRO A 50 15.68 4.01 1.00
CA PRO A 50 14.69 5.08 1.03
C PRO A 50 13.35 4.49 0.58
N ALA A 51 12.29 4.81 1.34
CA ALA A 51 10.97 4.22 1.10
C ALA A 51 10.61 4.34 -0.39
N PRO A 52 10.01 3.31 -1.00
CA PRO A 52 9.65 3.37 -2.40
C PRO A 52 8.69 4.54 -2.62
N GLN A 53 9.21 5.61 -3.24
CA GLN A 53 8.53 6.82 -3.70
C GLN A 53 7.81 7.61 -2.60
N GLU A 54 8.06 8.92 -2.50
CA GLU A 54 7.22 9.80 -1.67
C GLU A 54 5.77 9.62 -2.11
N TRP A 55 4.93 9.08 -1.21
CA TRP A 55 3.51 8.90 -1.48
C TRP A 55 2.92 10.26 -1.90
N PRO A 56 2.14 10.32 -2.99
CA PRO A 56 1.64 11.59 -3.47
C PRO A 56 0.78 12.24 -2.39
N ALA A 57 0.96 13.55 -2.21
CA ALA A 57 0.08 14.33 -1.35
C ALA A 57 -1.37 14.22 -1.88
N PRO A 58 -2.40 14.28 -1.01
CA PRO A 58 -3.78 14.17 -1.47
C PRO A 58 -4.15 15.17 -2.58
N GLU A 59 -3.61 16.39 -2.49
CA GLU A 59 -3.81 17.46 -3.47
C GLU A 59 -3.25 17.08 -4.84
N GLN A 60 -2.12 16.37 -4.87
CA GLN A 60 -1.50 15.89 -6.09
C GLN A 60 -2.26 14.69 -6.66
N ALA A 61 -2.61 13.72 -5.82
CA ALA A 61 -3.30 12.50 -6.24
C ALA A 61 -4.67 12.80 -6.84
N TYR A 62 -5.39 13.80 -6.30
CA TYR A 62 -6.76 14.11 -6.70
C TYR A 62 -6.89 15.39 -7.54
N ALA A 63 -5.79 15.95 -8.05
CA ALA A 63 -5.78 17.20 -8.80
C ALA A 63 -6.73 17.17 -10.02
N THR A 64 -6.80 16.04 -10.71
CA THR A 64 -7.63 15.83 -11.91
C THR A 64 -8.93 15.07 -11.61
N ALA A 65 -9.22 14.82 -10.33
CA ALA A 65 -10.37 14.00 -9.95
C ALA A 65 -11.69 14.73 -10.23
N PRO A 66 -12.74 14.02 -10.72
CA PRO A 66 -14.05 14.61 -10.89
C PRO A 66 -14.64 15.14 -9.58
N SER A 67 -15.68 15.97 -9.64
CA SER A 67 -16.33 16.50 -8.44
C SER A 67 -16.84 15.38 -7.54
N ILE A 68 -16.86 15.59 -6.21
CA ILE A 68 -17.37 14.60 -5.23
C ILE A 68 -18.80 14.17 -5.60
N ILE A 69 -19.67 15.11 -5.98
CA ILE A 69 -21.06 14.81 -6.34
C ILE A 69 -21.14 13.93 -7.59
N SER A 70 -20.32 14.22 -8.61
CA SER A 70 -20.24 13.40 -9.83
C SER A 70 -19.78 11.98 -9.51
N GLU A 71 -18.76 11.82 -8.67
CA GLU A 71 -18.25 10.51 -8.25
C GLU A 71 -19.27 9.74 -7.40
N ILE A 72 -19.99 10.39 -6.48
CA ILE A 72 -21.10 9.75 -5.73
C ILE A 72 -22.13 9.18 -6.70
N GLY A 73 -22.53 9.96 -7.71
CA GLY A 73 -23.48 9.53 -8.73
C GLY A 73 -22.98 8.33 -9.53
N TRP A 74 -21.70 8.33 -9.90
CA TRP A 74 -21.08 7.22 -10.62
C TRP A 74 -21.00 5.95 -9.76
N VAL A 75 -20.45 6.03 -8.54
CA VAL A 75 -20.30 4.89 -7.63
C VAL A 75 -21.66 4.28 -7.28
N ALA A 76 -22.66 5.10 -6.98
CA ALA A 76 -24.00 4.63 -6.65
C ALA A 76 -24.67 3.91 -7.83
N ARG A 77 -24.56 4.48 -9.04
CA ARG A 77 -25.12 3.87 -10.26
C ARG A 77 -24.43 2.54 -10.58
N THR A 78 -23.11 2.50 -10.61
CA THR A 78 -22.33 1.29 -10.89
C THR A 78 -22.62 0.18 -9.88
N ALA A 79 -22.81 0.54 -8.60
CA ALA A 79 -23.20 -0.44 -7.58
C ALA A 79 -24.63 -0.98 -7.76
N ALA A 80 -25.57 -0.13 -8.20
CA ALA A 80 -26.97 -0.50 -8.41
C ALA A 80 -27.20 -1.34 -9.68
N GLU A 81 -26.42 -1.09 -10.74
CA GLU A 81 -26.52 -1.79 -12.03
C GLU A 81 -25.83 -3.17 -12.00
N ARG A 82 -25.09 -3.48 -10.92
CA ARG A 82 -24.37 -4.75 -10.76
C ARG A 82 -25.33 -5.92 -10.54
N PRO A 83 -25.20 -7.02 -11.32
CA PRO A 83 -25.87 -8.27 -11.00
C PRO A 83 -25.39 -8.86 -9.67
N PHE A 84 -26.32 -9.28 -8.81
CA PHE A 84 -26.00 -9.92 -7.53
C PHE A 84 -25.02 -11.09 -7.71
N GLY A 85 -23.99 -11.16 -6.85
CA GLY A 85 -23.01 -12.25 -6.81
C GLY A 85 -21.83 -12.15 -7.78
N THR A 86 -21.80 -11.19 -8.71
CA THR A 86 -20.62 -10.92 -9.56
C THR A 86 -19.63 -10.05 -8.82
N GLU A 87 -18.30 -10.13 -8.96
CA GLU A 87 -17.36 -9.19 -8.32
C GLU A 87 -17.38 -7.79 -8.98
N MET A 88 -16.97 -6.74 -8.25
CA MET A 88 -16.82 -5.42 -8.87
C MET A 88 -15.46 -5.29 -9.55
N SER A 89 -15.39 -4.45 -10.59
CA SER A 89 -14.12 -4.16 -11.24
C SER A 89 -13.14 -3.47 -10.29
N ARG A 90 -11.84 -3.62 -10.58
CA ARG A 90 -10.78 -2.89 -9.90
C ARG A 90 -11.00 -1.37 -9.95
N GLU A 91 -11.41 -0.82 -11.10
CA GLU A 91 -11.72 0.61 -11.27
C GLU A 91 -12.81 1.06 -10.28
N PHE A 92 -13.86 0.27 -10.11
CA PHE A 92 -14.91 0.58 -9.15
C PHE A 92 -14.37 0.71 -7.73
N TRP A 93 -13.54 -0.24 -7.29
CA TRP A 93 -12.94 -0.19 -5.96
C TRP A 93 -11.98 0.98 -5.81
N LEU A 94 -11.18 1.27 -6.84
CA LEU A 94 -10.25 2.39 -6.85
C LEU A 94 -10.98 3.73 -6.73
N ARG A 95 -11.99 3.97 -7.57
CA ARG A 95 -12.77 5.21 -7.56
C ARG A 95 -13.58 5.37 -6.29
N LYS A 96 -14.17 4.28 -5.78
CA LYS A 96 -14.89 4.28 -4.50
C LYS A 96 -13.96 4.60 -3.32
N ALA A 97 -12.77 4.01 -3.27
CA ALA A 97 -11.81 4.27 -2.21
C ALA A 97 -11.28 5.71 -2.28
N ALA A 98 -10.96 6.21 -3.47
CA ALA A 98 -10.55 7.60 -3.68
C ALA A 98 -11.64 8.61 -3.29
N LEU A 99 -12.91 8.33 -3.62
CA LEU A 99 -14.04 9.16 -3.21
C LEU A 99 -14.15 9.25 -1.67
N LEU A 100 -14.10 8.12 -0.99
CA LEU A 100 -14.21 8.07 0.48
C LEU A 100 -13.00 8.72 1.16
N ASP A 101 -11.79 8.54 0.62
CA ASP A 101 -10.60 9.25 1.10
C ASP A 101 -10.76 10.77 0.96
N ARG A 102 -11.28 11.27 -0.18
CA ARG A 102 -11.55 12.69 -0.40
C ARG A 102 -12.63 13.25 0.52
N ILE A 103 -13.67 12.47 0.81
CA ILE A 103 -14.71 12.84 1.81
C ILE A 103 -14.08 12.93 3.20
N ALA A 104 -13.28 11.94 3.59
CA ALA A 104 -12.58 11.93 4.88
C ALA A 104 -11.56 13.07 5.03
N LEU A 105 -10.95 13.53 3.92
CA LEU A 105 -10.08 14.73 3.90
C LEU A 105 -10.89 16.03 3.92
N GLY A 106 -12.10 16.00 3.35
CA GLY A 106 -13.02 17.14 3.23
C GLY A 106 -13.91 17.39 4.46
N ASP A 107 -13.72 16.64 5.56
CA ASP A 107 -14.51 16.66 6.80
C ASP A 107 -14.44 17.99 7.60
N ASN A 108 -14.14 19.10 6.93
CA ASN A 108 -14.27 20.49 7.38
C ASN A 108 -15.62 21.14 6.99
N VAL A 109 -16.53 20.42 6.33
CA VAL A 109 -17.88 20.91 5.98
C VAL A 109 -18.90 20.26 6.92
N ALA A 110 -19.34 21.02 7.92
CA ALA A 110 -20.23 20.58 9.00
C ALA A 110 -21.63 20.08 8.53
N PRO A 111 -22.32 19.24 9.32
CA PRO A 111 -21.88 18.58 10.55
C PRO A 111 -21.12 17.27 10.26
N PRO A 112 -20.28 16.77 11.19
CA PRO A 112 -19.57 15.50 11.06
C PRO A 112 -20.58 14.36 11.11
N VAL A 113 -21.19 14.10 9.97
CA VAL A 113 -21.99 12.90 9.74
C VAL A 113 -20.99 11.85 9.29
N SER A 114 -20.71 10.90 10.18
CA SER A 114 -20.13 9.60 9.88
C SER A 114 -18.64 9.41 10.13
N ASP A 115 -18.35 8.15 10.40
CA ASP A 115 -17.05 7.49 10.52
C ASP A 115 -16.32 7.45 9.15
N ALA A 116 -16.24 8.60 8.46
CA ALA A 116 -15.78 8.72 7.07
C ALA A 116 -14.33 8.24 6.90
N THR A 117 -13.50 8.48 7.92
CA THR A 117 -12.13 7.93 7.97
C THR A 117 -12.13 6.41 8.00
N THR A 118 -12.97 5.79 8.83
CA THR A 118 -13.09 4.32 8.89
C THR A 118 -13.65 3.72 7.61
N ASP A 119 -14.62 4.40 6.97
CA ASP A 119 -15.14 3.96 5.68
C ASP A 119 -14.10 4.09 4.56
N ALA A 120 -13.28 5.14 4.58
CA ALA A 120 -12.14 5.30 3.69
C ALA A 120 -11.11 4.18 3.88
N ASP A 121 -10.74 3.86 5.13
CA ASP A 121 -9.81 2.77 5.45
C ASP A 121 -10.36 1.41 4.99
N ARG A 122 -11.65 1.15 5.21
CA ARG A 122 -12.29 -0.09 4.78
C ARG A 122 -12.30 -0.21 3.26
N ALA A 123 -12.59 0.87 2.55
CA ALA A 123 -12.57 0.89 1.10
C ALA A 123 -11.14 0.72 0.54
N ALA A 124 -10.16 1.36 1.16
CA ALA A 124 -8.76 1.22 0.82
C ALA A 124 -8.27 -0.23 0.97
N ARG A 125 -8.60 -0.89 2.08
CA ARG A 125 -8.27 -2.32 2.28
C ARG A 125 -8.93 -3.21 1.22
N ARG A 126 -10.19 -2.94 0.85
CA ARG A 126 -10.83 -3.70 -0.23
C ARG A 126 -10.16 -3.54 -1.59
N LEU A 127 -9.61 -2.35 -1.89
CA LEU A 127 -8.80 -2.17 -3.08
C LEU A 127 -7.51 -2.99 -2.99
N MET A 128 -6.82 -2.95 -1.85
CA MET A 128 -5.61 -3.75 -1.63
C MET A 128 -5.89 -5.25 -1.76
N ASP A 129 -7.00 -5.74 -1.21
CA ASP A 129 -7.44 -7.13 -1.35
C ASP A 129 -7.70 -7.49 -2.82
N ALA A 130 -8.33 -6.59 -3.58
CA ALA A 130 -8.57 -6.79 -5.01
C ALA A 130 -7.28 -6.80 -5.85
N ASP A 131 -6.23 -6.14 -5.35
CA ASP A 131 -4.92 -6.05 -5.99
C ASP A 131 -3.91 -7.10 -5.46
N ASP A 132 -4.34 -7.99 -4.56
CA ASP A 132 -3.48 -8.93 -3.82
C ASP A 132 -2.26 -8.22 -3.17
N ALA A 133 -2.47 -6.98 -2.73
CA ALA A 133 -1.43 -6.13 -2.15
C ALA A 133 -1.34 -6.35 -0.63
N ALA A 134 -0.15 -6.67 -0.14
CA ALA A 134 0.08 -6.80 1.30
C ALA A 134 -0.13 -5.44 2.01
N VAL A 135 -0.79 -5.47 3.18
CA VAL A 135 -1.01 -4.29 4.04
C VAL A 135 0.27 -3.92 4.79
N ILE A 136 1.28 -3.48 4.04
CA ILE A 136 2.60 -3.07 4.56
C ILE A 136 2.71 -1.55 4.77
N CYS A 137 1.72 -0.79 4.29
CA CYS A 137 1.66 0.67 4.39
C CYS A 137 0.27 1.14 4.82
N ASP A 138 0.14 2.45 5.02
CA ASP A 138 -1.17 3.09 5.20
C ASP A 138 -2.04 2.81 3.96
N PRO A 139 -3.20 2.13 4.11
CA PRO A 139 -4.07 1.82 2.98
C PRO A 139 -4.50 3.06 2.17
N ARG A 140 -4.63 4.23 2.81
CA ARG A 140 -5.04 5.46 2.12
C ARG A 140 -3.91 6.03 1.25
N HIS A 141 -2.65 5.83 1.65
CA HIS A 141 -1.51 6.16 0.78
C HIS A 141 -1.47 5.28 -0.46
N TYR A 142 -1.78 3.99 -0.30
CA TYR A 142 -1.90 3.07 -1.43
C TYR A 142 -2.96 3.54 -2.43
N VAL A 143 -4.16 3.92 -1.95
CA VAL A 143 -5.23 4.46 -2.80
C VAL A 143 -4.77 5.68 -3.59
N ARG A 144 -4.12 6.65 -2.94
CA ARG A 144 -3.65 7.89 -3.59
C ARG A 144 -2.63 7.61 -4.69
N GLN A 145 -1.69 6.70 -4.46
CA GLN A 145 -0.72 6.29 -5.46
C GLN A 145 -1.41 5.61 -6.66
N GLN A 146 -2.26 4.62 -6.39
CA GLN A 146 -2.96 3.89 -7.46
C GLN A 146 -3.88 4.80 -8.27
N TYR A 147 -4.54 5.75 -7.61
CA TYR A 147 -5.41 6.71 -8.28
C TYR A 147 -4.60 7.66 -9.17
N ALA A 148 -3.46 8.15 -8.70
CA ALA A 148 -2.58 9.00 -9.50
C ALA A 148 -2.09 8.28 -10.77
N HIS A 149 -1.67 7.01 -10.66
CA HIS A 149 -1.28 6.21 -11.82
C HIS A 149 -2.45 6.01 -12.81
N TRP A 150 -3.60 5.57 -12.30
CA TRP A 150 -4.79 5.37 -13.13
C TRP A 150 -5.24 6.65 -13.84
N ALA A 151 -5.18 7.79 -13.17
CA ALA A 151 -5.56 9.08 -13.75
C ALA A 151 -4.62 9.50 -14.88
N THR A 152 -3.32 9.21 -14.78
CA THR A 152 -2.36 9.47 -15.86
C THR A 152 -2.59 8.57 -17.08
N GLU A 153 -2.90 7.29 -16.87
CA GLU A 153 -3.19 6.34 -17.95
C GLU A 153 -4.53 6.63 -18.64
N SER A 154 -5.55 7.06 -17.88
CA SER A 154 -6.89 7.33 -18.41
C SER A 154 -7.00 8.66 -19.17
N THR A 155 -6.00 9.55 -19.04
CA THR A 155 -5.95 10.86 -19.72
C THR A 155 -5.05 10.83 -20.98
N SER A 156 -4.29 9.74 -21.19
CA SER A 156 -3.40 9.55 -22.35
C SER A 156 -4.12 8.90 -23.52
#